data_AF-A0A2E7D2F6-F1
#
_entry.id   AF-A0A2E7D2F6-F1
#
_cell.length_a   1.000
_cell.length_b   1.000
_cell.length_c   1.000
_cell.angle_alpha   90.00
_cell.angle_beta   90.00
_cell.angle_gamma   90.00
#
_symmetry.space_group_name_H-M   'P 1'
#
loop_
_entity.id
_entity.type
_entity.pdbx_description
1 polymer ?
#
loop_
_entity_poly.entity_id
_entity_poly.type
_entity_poly.pdbx_seq_one_letter_code
_entity_poly.pdbx_strand_id
1 'polypeptide(L)'
;MPIEFACEMCGEEYRVRDERAGAEFNCRSCGELIAVPDGDGDEWGGDYASATPKKRRSAGSSREEAASRLLLPAIFLYIIAGMSVINHGAGIVMALMGEPFNPFPMQQPGINPAQQEQFQMIGGVIGGIIGLVFDTLVIMGAYNMHKVKSFGMALTGGIIACIPCCGPCVVLAIPFGIWSLVVLNNADVKEAFR
;
A
#
# COMPACT_ATOMS: atom_id res chain seq x y z
N MET A 1 18.33 9.76 45.76
CA MET A 1 19.46 10.13 44.89
C MET A 1 18.97 11.16 43.86
N PRO A 2 19.85 11.86 43.15
CA PRO A 2 19.45 12.67 42.00
C PRO A 2 19.68 11.88 40.70
N ILE A 3 18.73 11.98 39.77
CA ILE A 3 18.80 11.39 38.43
C ILE A 3 19.48 12.43 37.52
N GLU A 4 20.57 12.01 36.88
CA GLU A 4 21.36 12.84 35.96
C GLU A 4 21.23 12.26 34.55
N PHE A 5 20.75 13.08 33.61
CA PHE A 5 20.55 12.67 32.21
C PHE A 5 20.66 13.88 31.27
N ALA A 6 20.93 13.63 29.99
CA ALA A 6 21.06 14.68 28.97
C ALA A 6 19.89 14.67 27.99
N CYS A 7 19.52 15.84 27.47
CA CYS A 7 18.51 15.97 26.42
C CYS A 7 19.05 15.44 25.09
N GLU A 8 18.37 14.49 24.45
CA GLU A 8 18.81 13.87 23.19
C GLU A 8 18.87 14.85 22.00
N MET A 9 18.10 15.93 22.04
CA MET A 9 18.00 16.89 20.94
C MET A 9 19.06 18.00 20.98
N CYS A 10 19.50 18.41 22.17
CA CYS A 10 20.40 19.56 22.32
C CYS A 10 21.61 19.30 23.22
N GLY A 11 21.68 18.14 23.89
CA GLY A 11 22.79 17.76 24.76
C GLY A 11 22.83 18.45 26.12
N GLU A 12 21.77 19.20 26.48
CA GLU A 12 21.71 19.90 27.77
C GLU A 12 21.54 18.90 28.93
N GLU A 13 22.39 19.01 29.95
CA GLU A 13 22.38 18.11 31.11
C GLU A 13 21.37 18.56 32.17
N TYR A 14 20.58 17.61 32.68
CA TYR A 14 19.58 17.83 33.71
C TYR A 14 19.85 16.97 34.94
N ARG A 15 19.72 17.62 36.10
CA ARG A 15 19.77 16.99 37.41
C ARG A 15 18.44 17.16 38.11
N VAL A 16 17.69 16.08 38.24
CA VAL A 16 16.35 16.06 38.87
C VAL A 16 16.34 15.18 40.11
N ARG A 17 15.36 15.39 40.98
CA ARG A 17 15.16 14.54 42.17
C ARG A 17 14.48 13.24 41.74
N ASP A 18 14.79 12.13 42.40
CA ASP A 18 14.14 10.82 42.15
C ASP A 18 12.60 10.86 42.23
N GLU A 19 12.02 11.79 43.00
CA GLU A 19 10.56 11.99 43.06
C GLU A 19 9.93 12.37 41.71
N ARG A 20 10.75 12.79 40.75
CA ARG A 20 10.32 13.10 39.38
C ARG A 20 10.65 12.00 38.39
N ALA A 21 11.07 10.82 38.84
CA ALA A 21 11.19 9.66 37.98
C ALA A 21 9.85 9.43 37.24
N GLY A 22 9.91 9.24 35.92
CA GLY A 22 8.74 9.04 35.07
C GLY A 22 7.95 10.32 34.75
N ALA A 23 8.31 11.47 35.33
CA ALA A 23 7.64 12.75 35.06
C ALA A 23 8.13 13.39 33.76
N GLU A 24 7.22 14.07 33.04
CA GLU A 24 7.52 14.79 31.81
C GLU A 24 7.70 16.30 32.07
N PHE A 25 8.68 16.92 31.42
CA PHE A 25 8.85 18.36 31.43
C PHE A 25 9.52 18.88 30.14
N ASN A 26 9.40 20.18 29.87
CA ASN A 26 10.04 20.80 28.72
C ASN A 26 11.51 21.13 29.02
N CYS A 27 12.39 20.78 28.08
CA CYS A 27 13.78 21.19 28.07
C CYS A 27 13.87 22.72 27.98
N ARG A 28 14.66 23.35 28.86
CA ARG A 28 14.84 24.81 28.93
C ARG A 28 15.67 25.37 27.77
N SER A 29 16.45 24.53 27.11
CA SER A 29 17.39 24.93 26.06
C SER A 29 16.75 24.82 24.67
N CYS A 30 16.08 23.69 24.35
CA CYS A 30 15.46 23.48 23.03
C CYS A 30 13.92 23.45 23.04
N GLY A 31 13.28 23.40 24.20
CA GLY A 31 11.81 23.32 24.33
C GLY A 31 11.20 21.93 24.15
N GLU A 32 11.98 20.91 23.80
CA GLU A 32 11.49 19.54 23.59
C GLU A 32 10.93 18.93 24.89
N LEU A 33 9.86 18.15 24.78
CA LEU A 33 9.25 17.44 25.91
C LEU A 33 10.09 16.20 26.24
N ILE A 34 10.68 16.15 27.43
CA ILE A 34 11.56 15.07 27.90
C ILE A 34 10.94 14.36 29.12
N ALA A 35 11.12 13.04 29.19
CA ALA A 35 10.72 12.21 30.31
C ALA A 35 11.94 11.84 31.16
N VAL A 36 11.79 11.86 32.49
CA VAL A 36 12.84 11.45 33.42
C VAL A 36 12.93 9.91 33.45
N PRO A 37 14.12 9.30 33.28
CA PRO A 37 14.28 7.85 33.37
C PRO A 37 13.93 7.32 34.77
N ASP A 38 13.10 6.27 34.85
CA ASP A 38 12.84 5.52 36.08
C ASP A 38 13.98 4.53 36.34
N GLY A 39 14.68 4.69 37.46
CA GLY A 39 15.84 3.88 37.82
C GLY A 39 15.50 2.79 38.84
N ASP A 40 14.94 1.67 38.40
CA ASP A 40 14.87 0.42 39.16
C ASP A 40 15.04 -0.79 38.24
N GLY A 41 16.29 -1.24 38.12
CA GLY A 41 16.66 -2.45 37.39
C GLY A 41 17.07 -3.55 38.35
N ASP A 42 16.11 -4.38 38.78
CA ASP A 42 16.34 -5.76 39.18
C ASP A 42 15.06 -6.60 39.16
N GLU A 43 14.53 -6.94 37.97
CA GLU A 43 13.77 -8.19 37.86
C GLU A 43 13.79 -8.81 36.47
N TRP A 44 14.16 -10.09 36.46
CA TRP A 44 14.27 -10.95 35.29
C TRP A 44 12.87 -11.21 34.72
N GLY A 45 12.47 -10.46 33.70
CA GLY A 45 11.15 -10.64 33.08
C GLY A 45 10.95 -9.84 31.79
N GLY A 46 11.14 -10.51 30.65
CA GLY A 46 10.51 -10.25 29.35
C GLY A 46 10.51 -8.82 28.78
N ASP A 47 11.12 -8.66 27.60
CA ASP A 47 10.93 -7.53 26.69
C ASP A 47 9.45 -7.30 26.30
N TYR A 48 8.64 -6.71 27.19
CA TYR A 48 7.29 -6.25 26.88
C TYR A 48 6.91 -4.94 27.61
N ALA A 49 7.83 -4.03 27.92
CA ALA A 49 7.43 -2.73 28.44
C ALA A 49 8.39 -1.59 28.09
N SER A 50 8.58 -1.32 26.80
CA SER A 50 8.90 0.02 26.32
C SER A 50 7.71 0.58 25.54
N ALA A 51 6.59 0.77 26.23
CA ALA A 51 5.52 1.62 25.74
C ALA A 51 5.99 3.08 25.80
N THR A 52 6.82 3.47 24.83
CA THR A 52 7.10 4.89 24.56
C THR A 52 5.76 5.61 24.38
N PRO A 53 5.48 6.71 25.08
CA PRO A 53 4.24 7.45 24.87
C PRO A 53 4.29 8.03 23.45
N LYS A 54 3.44 7.51 22.55
CA LYS A 54 3.24 8.10 21.22
C LYS A 54 2.75 9.54 21.45
N LYS A 55 3.65 10.52 21.29
CA LYS A 55 3.36 11.96 21.11
C LYS A 55 2.05 12.05 20.33
N ARG A 56 1.04 12.79 20.80
CA ARG A 56 -0.27 12.97 20.11
C ARG A 56 0.01 13.50 18.70
N ARG A 57 0.25 12.59 17.76
CA ARG A 57 0.60 12.86 16.37
C ARG A 57 -0.62 13.50 15.74
N SER A 58 -0.41 14.62 15.05
CA SER A 58 -1.51 15.27 14.34
C SER A 58 -2.10 14.30 13.33
N ALA A 59 -3.42 14.30 13.15
CA ALA A 59 -4.08 13.45 12.15
C ALA A 59 -3.54 13.67 10.71
N GLY A 60 -2.91 14.82 10.44
CA GLY A 60 -2.19 15.09 9.20
C GLY A 60 -0.92 14.25 9.06
N SER A 61 -0.11 14.15 10.12
CA SER A 61 1.14 13.36 10.10
C SER A 61 0.89 11.85 9.95
N SER A 62 -0.21 11.31 10.48
CA SER A 62 -0.55 9.90 10.34
C SER A 62 -1.01 9.54 8.93
N ARG A 63 -1.76 10.43 8.26
CA ARG A 63 -2.16 10.26 6.85
C ARG A 63 -0.98 10.33 5.89
N GLU A 64 -0.06 11.26 6.12
CA GLU A 64 1.15 11.40 5.29
C GLU A 64 2.08 10.19 5.43
N GLU A 65 2.23 9.65 6.65
CA GLU A 65 3.00 8.43 6.89
C GLU A 65 2.33 7.18 6.29
N ALA A 66 0.99 7.09 6.36
CA ALA A 66 0.27 6.02 5.67
C ALA A 66 0.41 6.14 4.14
N ALA A 67 0.32 7.36 3.60
CA ALA A 67 0.49 7.62 2.18
C ALA A 67 1.89 7.23 1.68
N SER A 68 2.94 7.54 2.45
CA SER A 68 4.32 7.20 2.07
C SER A 68 4.57 5.69 2.06
N ARG A 69 3.98 4.95 3.02
CA ARG A 69 4.01 3.47 3.04
C ARG A 69 3.24 2.84 1.88
N LEU A 70 2.14 3.46 1.46
CA LEU A 70 1.30 3.00 0.34
C LEU A 70 1.77 3.49 -1.03
N LEU A 71 2.68 4.46 -1.08
CA LEU A 71 3.15 5.09 -2.31
C LEU A 71 3.80 4.06 -3.23
N LEU A 72 4.72 3.25 -2.71
CA LEU A 72 5.42 2.24 -3.50
C LEU A 72 4.45 1.19 -4.07
N PRO A 73 3.58 0.52 -3.27
CA PRO A 73 2.57 -0.38 -3.81
C PRO A 73 1.69 0.29 -4.89
N ALA A 74 1.23 1.51 -4.64
CA ALA A 74 0.38 2.24 -5.58
C ALA A 74 1.08 2.56 -6.92
N ILE A 75 2.35 2.94 -6.89
CA ILE A 75 3.14 3.18 -8.11
C ILE A 75 3.26 1.90 -8.94
N PHE A 76 3.57 0.76 -8.32
CA PHE A 76 3.63 -0.51 -9.05
C PHE A 76 2.28 -0.87 -9.67
N LEU A 77 1.19 -0.69 -8.93
CA LEU A 77 -0.16 -0.91 -9.46
C LEU A 77 -0.48 0.01 -10.65
N TYR A 78 -0.04 1.28 -10.63
CA TYR A 78 -0.20 2.16 -11.79
C TYR A 78 0.59 1.70 -13.01
N ILE A 79 1.83 1.26 -12.83
CA ILE A 79 2.67 0.80 -13.93
C ILE A 79 2.06 -0.46 -14.56
N ILE A 80 1.64 -1.41 -13.72
CA ILE A 80 1.04 -2.67 -14.17
C ILE A 80 -0.31 -2.42 -14.85
N ALA A 81 -1.19 -1.62 -14.24
CA ALA A 81 -2.48 -1.28 -14.85
C ALA A 81 -2.33 -0.46 -16.13
N GLY A 82 -1.37 0.46 -16.20
CA GLY A 82 -1.07 1.22 -17.42
C GLY A 82 -0.63 0.32 -18.58
N MET A 83 0.25 -0.65 -18.32
CA MET A 83 0.65 -1.63 -19.33
C MET A 83 -0.52 -2.55 -19.73
N SER A 84 -1.38 -2.91 -18.78
CA SER A 84 -2.60 -3.69 -19.02
C SER A 84 -3.59 -2.96 -19.92
N VAL A 85 -3.84 -1.67 -19.68
CA VAL A 85 -4.68 -0.81 -20.52
C VAL A 85 -4.17 -0.75 -21.95
N ILE A 86 -2.85 -0.62 -22.14
CA ILE A 86 -2.22 -0.62 -23.47
C ILE A 86 -2.47 -1.96 -24.16
N ASN A 87 -2.28 -3.08 -23.46
CA ASN A 87 -2.48 -4.42 -24.02
C ASN A 87 -3.96 -4.69 -24.37
N HIS A 88 -4.91 -4.34 -23.50
CA HIS A 88 -6.33 -4.48 -23.78
C HIS A 88 -6.78 -3.57 -24.93
N GLY A 89 -6.29 -2.33 -24.97
CA GLY A 89 -6.57 -1.40 -26.06
C GLY A 89 -6.04 -1.90 -27.40
N ALA A 90 -4.79 -2.37 -27.44
CA ALA A 90 -4.20 -2.99 -28.62
C ALA A 90 -4.96 -4.26 -29.04
N GLY A 91 -5.34 -5.11 -28.08
CA GLY A 91 -6.14 -6.31 -28.32
C GLY A 91 -7.49 -6.02 -28.95
N ILE A 92 -8.21 -4.97 -28.51
CA ILE A 92 -9.46 -4.54 -29.13
C ILE A 92 -9.22 -4.08 -30.56
N VAL A 93 -8.20 -3.26 -30.81
CA VAL A 93 -7.87 -2.78 -32.16
C VAL A 93 -7.55 -3.94 -33.11
N MET A 94 -6.71 -4.88 -32.67
CA MET A 94 -6.33 -6.05 -33.46
C MET A 94 -7.54 -6.97 -33.71
N ALA A 95 -8.40 -7.18 -32.71
CA ALA A 95 -9.63 -7.95 -32.86
C ALA A 95 -10.57 -7.33 -33.91
N LEU A 96 -10.67 -6.00 -33.97
CA LEU A 96 -11.45 -5.29 -35.00
C LEU A 96 -10.83 -5.40 -36.40
N MET A 97 -9.51 -5.61 -36.49
CA MET A 97 -8.79 -5.87 -37.74
C MET A 97 -8.87 -7.33 -38.18
N GLY A 98 -9.46 -8.23 -37.37
CA GLY A 98 -9.51 -9.67 -37.64
C GLY A 98 -8.20 -10.41 -37.32
N GLU A 99 -7.26 -9.74 -36.66
CA GLU A 99 -5.94 -10.29 -36.36
C GLU A 99 -5.88 -10.85 -34.92
N PRO A 100 -5.32 -12.05 -34.71
CA PRO A 100 -5.17 -12.62 -33.37
C PRO A 100 -4.04 -11.91 -32.60
N PHE A 101 -4.40 -11.09 -31.60
CA PHE A 101 -3.42 -10.54 -30.63
C PHE A 101 -3.07 -11.51 -29.50
N ASN A 102 -3.79 -12.63 -29.39
CA ASN A 102 -3.58 -13.58 -28.30
C ASN A 102 -2.33 -14.43 -28.61
N PRO A 103 -1.25 -14.34 -27.81
CA PRO A 103 -0.04 -15.14 -28.03
C PRO A 103 -0.29 -16.65 -27.87
N PHE A 104 -1.45 -17.03 -27.32
CA PHE A 104 -1.93 -18.40 -27.21
C PHE A 104 -3.22 -18.56 -28.03
N PRO A 105 -3.12 -18.85 -29.34
CA PRO A 105 -4.29 -19.07 -30.17
C PRO A 105 -5.03 -20.33 -29.69
N MET A 106 -6.22 -20.16 -29.13
CA MET A 106 -7.10 -21.26 -28.80
C MET A 106 -7.83 -21.70 -30.07
N GLN A 107 -7.22 -22.65 -30.79
CA GLN A 107 -7.81 -23.29 -31.96
C GLN A 107 -8.91 -24.26 -31.50
N GLN A 108 -10.18 -23.96 -31.76
CA GLN A 108 -11.26 -24.89 -31.45
C GLN A 108 -11.40 -25.92 -32.58
N PRO A 109 -11.20 -27.23 -32.30
CA PRO A 109 -11.37 -28.28 -33.32
C PRO A 109 -12.83 -28.35 -33.77
N GLY A 110 -13.06 -28.46 -35.08
CA GLY A 110 -14.40 -28.67 -35.65
C GLY A 110 -15.22 -27.42 -35.97
N ILE A 111 -14.66 -26.22 -35.76
CA ILE A 111 -15.26 -24.95 -36.18
C ILE A 111 -14.68 -24.53 -37.55
N ASN A 112 -15.52 -24.00 -38.44
CA ASN A 112 -15.07 -23.52 -39.74
C ASN A 112 -14.23 -22.22 -39.60
N PRO A 113 -13.35 -21.88 -40.56
CA PRO A 113 -12.44 -20.74 -40.42
C PRO A 113 -13.17 -19.40 -40.22
N ALA A 114 -14.32 -19.19 -40.87
CA ALA A 114 -15.10 -17.95 -40.74
C ALA A 114 -15.72 -17.78 -39.34
N GLN A 115 -16.23 -18.86 -38.74
CA GLN A 115 -16.75 -18.84 -37.36
C GLN A 115 -15.62 -18.64 -36.34
N GLN A 116 -14.42 -19.13 -36.65
CA GLN A 116 -13.26 -18.93 -35.79
C GLN A 116 -12.83 -17.46 -35.76
N GLU A 117 -12.76 -16.79 -36.91
CA GLU A 117 -12.48 -15.34 -36.98
C GLU A 117 -13.53 -14.54 -36.20
N GLN A 118 -14.82 -14.87 -36.37
CA GLN A 118 -15.90 -14.22 -35.63
C GLN A 118 -15.78 -14.45 -34.11
N PHE A 119 -15.45 -15.66 -33.67
CA PHE A 119 -15.25 -15.96 -32.25
C PHE A 119 -14.06 -15.20 -31.66
N GLN A 120 -12.97 -15.06 -32.42
CA GLN A 120 -11.82 -14.28 -32.00
C GLN A 120 -12.12 -12.79 -31.91
N MET A 121 -12.83 -12.23 -32.89
CA MET A 121 -13.26 -10.83 -32.87
C MET A 121 -14.15 -10.55 -31.65
N ILE A 122 -15.20 -11.35 -31.46
CA ILE A 122 -16.14 -11.19 -30.35
C ILE A 122 -15.42 -11.36 -29.00
N GLY A 123 -14.62 -12.41 -28.87
CA GLY A 123 -13.86 -12.70 -27.65
C GLY A 123 -12.84 -11.60 -27.31
N GLY A 124 -12.12 -11.09 -28.32
CA GLY A 124 -11.14 -10.02 -28.16
C GLY A 124 -11.77 -8.69 -27.74
N VAL A 125 -12.89 -8.31 -28.35
CA VAL A 125 -13.61 -7.07 -28.00
C VAL A 125 -14.22 -7.18 -26.60
N ILE A 126 -14.97 -8.25 -26.31
CA ILE A 126 -15.63 -8.43 -25.01
C ILE A 126 -14.59 -8.55 -23.90
N GLY A 127 -13.56 -9.39 -24.10
CA GLY A 127 -12.48 -9.58 -23.15
C GLY A 127 -11.71 -8.29 -22.89
N GLY A 128 -11.39 -7.53 -23.95
CA GLY A 128 -10.72 -6.24 -23.83
C GLY A 128 -11.54 -5.22 -23.05
N ILE A 129 -12.84 -5.11 -23.31
CA ILE A 129 -13.73 -4.18 -22.58
C ILE A 129 -13.78 -4.54 -21.08
N ILE A 130 -13.96 -5.82 -20.77
CA ILE A 130 -13.98 -6.29 -19.38
C ILE A 130 -12.63 -6.01 -18.69
N GLY A 131 -11.51 -6.26 -19.39
CA GLY A 131 -10.17 -5.93 -18.93
C GLY A 131 -10.00 -4.45 -18.57
N LEU A 132 -10.43 -3.55 -19.46
CA LEU A 132 -10.37 -2.10 -19.22
C LEU A 132 -11.20 -1.65 -18.02
N VAL A 133 -12.33 -2.30 -17.75
CA VAL A 133 -13.14 -2.02 -16.55
C VAL A 133 -12.35 -2.41 -15.29
N PHE A 134 -11.73 -3.59 -15.26
CA PHE A 134 -10.89 -4.00 -14.14
C PHE A 134 -9.65 -3.10 -13.97
N ASP A 135 -8.98 -2.75 -15.06
CA ASP A 135 -7.83 -1.84 -15.03
C ASP A 135 -8.21 -0.49 -14.41
N THR A 136 -9.40 0.04 -14.75
CA THR A 136 -9.93 1.28 -14.18
C THR A 136 -10.14 1.15 -12.66
N LEU A 137 -10.66 0.01 -12.19
CA LEU A 137 -10.84 -0.24 -10.77
C LEU A 137 -9.49 -0.34 -10.02
N VAL A 138 -8.48 -0.96 -10.62
CA VAL A 138 -7.12 -1.03 -10.05
C VAL A 138 -6.51 0.36 -9.96
N ILE A 139 -6.59 1.17 -11.03
CA ILE A 139 -6.11 2.56 -11.06
C ILE A 139 -6.80 3.40 -9.99
N MET A 140 -8.11 3.25 -9.84
CA MET A 140 -8.88 3.96 -8.82
C MET A 140 -8.51 3.50 -7.39
N GLY A 141 -8.22 2.21 -7.21
CA GLY A 141 -7.69 1.72 -5.94
C GLY A 141 -6.31 2.27 -5.61
N ALA A 142 -5.37 2.25 -6.57
CA ALA A 142 -4.04 2.83 -6.42
C ALA A 142 -4.10 4.34 -6.10
N TYR A 143 -5.06 5.07 -6.69
CA TYR A 143 -5.32 6.47 -6.37
C TYR A 143 -5.77 6.67 -4.92
N ASN A 144 -6.69 5.83 -4.46
CA ASN A 144 -7.17 5.90 -3.09
C ASN A 144 -6.12 5.47 -2.07
N MET A 145 -5.23 4.55 -2.43
CA MET A 145 -4.07 4.15 -1.59
C MET A 145 -3.13 5.33 -1.37
N HIS A 146 -2.68 6.01 -2.43
CA HIS A 146 -1.70 7.09 -2.28
C HIS A 146 -2.29 8.38 -1.70
N LYS A 147 -3.60 8.63 -1.86
CA LYS A 147 -4.28 9.80 -1.28
C LYS A 147 -4.92 9.52 0.09
N VAL A 148 -4.90 8.28 0.55
CA VAL A 148 -5.53 7.86 1.81
C VAL A 148 -6.98 8.36 1.89
N LYS A 149 -7.76 8.15 0.81
CA LYS A 149 -9.11 8.74 0.62
C LYS A 149 -10.24 7.81 1.02
N SER A 150 -10.19 6.56 0.56
CA SER A 150 -11.23 5.56 0.81
C SER A 150 -10.60 4.18 0.95
N PHE A 151 -10.76 3.58 2.13
CA PHE A 151 -10.23 2.25 2.41
C PHE A 151 -10.87 1.19 1.52
N GLY A 152 -12.20 1.28 1.29
CA GLY A 152 -12.92 0.33 0.46
C GLY A 152 -12.39 0.29 -0.97
N MET A 153 -12.21 1.46 -1.60
CA MET A 153 -11.68 1.54 -2.96
C MET A 153 -10.23 1.07 -3.04
N ALA A 154 -9.40 1.44 -2.06
CA ALA A 154 -8.02 0.97 -1.96
C ALA A 154 -7.95 -0.57 -1.85
N LEU A 155 -8.76 -1.15 -0.96
CA LEU A 155 -8.85 -2.60 -0.77
C LEU A 155 -9.32 -3.31 -2.04
N THR A 156 -10.39 -2.82 -2.67
CA THR A 156 -10.92 -3.40 -3.92
C THR A 156 -9.87 -3.41 -5.03
N GLY A 157 -9.12 -2.31 -5.22
CA GLY A 157 -8.04 -2.29 -6.21
C GLY A 157 -6.91 -3.29 -5.90
N GLY A 158 -6.55 -3.45 -4.62
CA GLY A 158 -5.56 -4.45 -4.20
C GLY A 158 -6.03 -5.89 -4.43
N ILE A 159 -7.32 -6.19 -4.17
CA ILE A 159 -7.91 -7.51 -4.40
C ILE A 159 -7.97 -7.82 -5.90
N ILE A 160 -8.47 -6.86 -6.70
CA ILE A 160 -8.58 -7.04 -8.16
C ILE A 160 -7.20 -7.25 -8.79
N ALA A 161 -6.17 -6.54 -8.30
CA ALA A 161 -4.79 -6.72 -8.77
C ALA A 161 -4.23 -8.14 -8.51
N CYS A 162 -4.81 -8.89 -7.56
CA CYS A 162 -4.44 -10.28 -7.30
C CYS A 162 -5.18 -11.30 -8.19
N ILE A 163 -6.23 -10.89 -8.91
CA ILE A 163 -7.03 -11.81 -9.76
C ILE A 163 -6.29 -12.03 -11.09
N PRO A 164 -5.97 -13.29 -11.46
CA PRO A 164 -5.19 -13.61 -12.65
C PRO A 164 -6.05 -13.58 -13.92
N CYS A 165 -6.55 -12.39 -14.29
CA CYS A 165 -7.41 -12.23 -15.47
C CYS A 165 -6.78 -11.37 -16.60
N CYS A 166 -5.59 -10.80 -16.40
CA CYS A 166 -5.00 -9.82 -17.32
C CYS A 166 -3.53 -10.12 -17.69
N GLY A 167 -3.30 -10.98 -18.69
CA GLY A 167 -2.04 -11.05 -19.46
C GLY A 167 -0.75 -11.59 -18.79
N PRO A 168 0.42 -11.54 -19.48
CA PRO A 168 1.70 -12.10 -19.00
C PRO A 168 2.32 -11.38 -17.77
N CYS A 169 1.73 -10.28 -17.30
CA CYS A 169 2.16 -9.50 -16.15
C CYS A 169 1.70 -10.07 -14.78
N VAL A 170 0.97 -11.20 -14.77
CA VAL A 170 0.44 -11.88 -13.57
C VAL A 170 1.52 -12.27 -12.56
N VAL A 171 2.71 -12.68 -13.00
CA VAL A 171 3.81 -13.08 -12.10
C VAL A 171 4.30 -11.89 -11.25
N LEU A 172 4.21 -10.67 -11.80
CA LEU A 172 4.57 -9.46 -11.07
C LEU A 172 3.37 -8.88 -10.32
N ALA A 173 2.16 -8.95 -10.88
CA ALA A 173 0.96 -8.37 -10.27
C ALA A 173 0.63 -9.00 -8.90
N ILE A 174 0.78 -10.31 -8.74
CA ILE A 174 0.44 -11.03 -7.50
C ILE A 174 1.30 -10.56 -6.31
N PRO A 175 2.64 -10.57 -6.33
CA PRO A 175 3.43 -10.16 -5.18
C PRO A 175 3.18 -8.69 -4.81
N PHE A 176 3.02 -7.79 -5.79
CA PHE A 176 2.73 -6.38 -5.52
C PHE A 176 1.30 -6.17 -5.02
N GLY A 177 0.32 -6.91 -5.54
CA GLY A 177 -1.07 -6.91 -5.07
C GLY A 177 -1.17 -7.38 -3.63
N ILE A 178 -0.58 -8.54 -3.30
CA ILE A 178 -0.52 -9.06 -1.92
C ILE A 178 0.18 -8.08 -1.01
N TRP A 179 1.32 -7.52 -1.43
CA TRP A 179 2.03 -6.52 -0.65
C TRP A 179 1.17 -5.29 -0.34
N SER A 180 0.41 -4.79 -1.31
CA SER A 180 -0.52 -3.67 -1.09
C SER A 180 -1.58 -4.01 -0.03
N LEU A 181 -2.09 -5.25 -0.04
CA LEU A 181 -3.09 -5.73 0.92
C LEU A 181 -2.50 -5.88 2.33
N VAL A 182 -1.27 -6.38 2.44
CA VAL A 182 -0.55 -6.47 3.72
C VAL A 182 -0.36 -5.08 4.32
N VAL A 183 0.11 -4.11 3.53
CA VAL A 183 0.30 -2.73 4.00
C VAL A 183 -1.03 -2.09 4.39
N LEU A 184 -2.09 -2.28 3.60
CA LEU A 184 -3.44 -1.79 3.91
C LEU A 184 -4.02 -2.39 5.20
N ASN A 185 -3.65 -3.63 5.55
CA ASN A 185 -4.18 -4.29 6.74
C ASN A 185 -3.43 -3.91 8.04
N ASN A 186 -2.37 -3.11 7.95
CA ASN A 186 -1.72 -2.55 9.13
C ASN A 186 -2.68 -1.64 9.91
N ALA A 187 -2.74 -1.79 11.23
CA ALA A 187 -3.67 -1.03 12.08
C ALA A 187 -3.50 0.49 11.92
N ASP A 188 -2.25 0.99 11.97
CA ASP A 188 -1.96 2.42 11.80
C ASP A 188 -2.40 2.94 10.41
N VAL A 189 -2.26 2.11 9.36
CA VAL A 189 -2.64 2.48 7.98
C VAL A 189 -4.16 2.52 7.87
N LYS A 190 -4.86 1.49 8.36
CA LYS A 190 -6.32 1.43 8.35
C LYS A 190 -6.96 2.58 9.15
N GLU A 191 -6.35 2.97 10.26
CA GLU A 191 -6.78 4.12 11.04
C GLU A 191 -6.64 5.44 10.27
N ALA A 192 -5.59 5.60 9.45
CA ALA A 192 -5.40 6.80 8.65
C ALA A 192 -6.51 7.06 7.60
N PHE A 193 -7.25 6.02 7.20
CA PHE A 193 -8.41 6.12 6.30
C PHE A 193 -9.74 6.47 6.99
N ARG A 194 -9.77 6.53 8.34
CA ARG A 194 -10.93 7.06 9.08
C ARG A 194 -10.97 8.59 9.01
#